data_AF-A0A2N2KZJ6-F1
#
_entry.id   AF-A0A2N2KZJ6-F1
#
_cell.length_a   1.000
_cell.length_b   1.000
_cell.length_c   1.000
_cell.angle_alpha   90.00
_cell.angle_beta   90.00
_cell.angle_gamma   90.00
#
_symmetry.space_group_name_H-M   'P 1'
#
loop_
_entity.id
_entity.type
_entity.pdbx_description
1 polymer ?
#
loop_
_entity_poly.entity_id
_entity_poly.type
_entity_poly.pdbx_seq_one_letter_code
_entity_poly.pdbx_strand_id
1 'polypeptide(L)'
;MDEKRVILIDTGLGNRLSFKQQDIYKPSEFLLPLSLSELGLRDTDITDVIMTHLHFDHAGGIVTGFGDHDALTFPNATYWIQAKEWEIAKHPDGLNQAAYSFDWQLSLLESSGKIELVEGEREITAGIKVKLVGGHSIGSQIVEIEANDRYYIYAGDIIPTKFHTSLAITSAYDVNRRETYEAKRYIYNRLRERGGFLLLDHDTRHWELSLEDLKIKI
;
A
#
# COMPACT_ATOMS: atom_id res chain seq x y z
N MET A 1 -3.78 25.77 -13.47
CA MET A 1 -4.84 24.80 -13.14
C MET A 1 -4.09 23.59 -12.63
N ASP A 2 -4.29 23.17 -11.39
CA ASP A 2 -3.66 21.94 -10.91
C ASP A 2 -4.07 20.81 -11.85
N GLU A 3 -3.07 20.12 -12.37
CA GLU A 3 -3.27 19.01 -13.30
C GLU A 3 -4.10 17.93 -12.61
N LYS A 4 -5.08 17.35 -13.31
CA LYS A 4 -5.96 16.34 -12.71
C LYS A 4 -5.12 15.11 -12.35
N ARG A 5 -4.91 14.87 -11.05
CA ARG A 5 -4.22 13.68 -10.54
C ARG A 5 -5.20 12.53 -10.33
N VAL A 6 -4.78 11.33 -10.68
CA VAL A 6 -5.49 10.08 -10.39
C VAL A 6 -4.50 9.19 -9.65
N ILE A 7 -4.75 9.00 -8.36
CA ILE A 7 -3.83 8.36 -7.44
C ILE A 7 -4.35 6.97 -7.09
N LEU A 8 -3.50 5.98 -7.27
CA LEU A 8 -3.71 4.62 -6.84
C LEU A 8 -2.87 4.35 -5.58
N ILE A 9 -3.42 3.61 -4.60
CA ILE A 9 -2.69 3.17 -3.41
C ILE A 9 -2.56 1.64 -3.51
N ASP A 10 -1.32 1.16 -3.56
CA ASP A 10 -0.93 -0.23 -3.84
C ASP A 10 -1.42 -0.78 -5.19
N THR A 11 -0.84 -1.91 -5.61
CA THR A 11 -1.10 -2.50 -6.95
C THR A 11 -1.54 -3.96 -6.90
N GLY A 12 -1.69 -4.54 -5.71
CA GLY A 12 -2.09 -5.94 -5.56
C GLY A 12 -1.01 -6.95 -5.96
N LEU A 13 -1.40 -8.21 -6.06
CA LEU A 13 -0.53 -9.36 -6.40
C LEU A 13 -0.01 -9.38 -7.85
N GLY A 14 -0.62 -8.62 -8.77
CA GLY A 14 -0.31 -8.68 -10.19
C GLY A 14 -0.62 -10.04 -10.84
N ASN A 15 -0.07 -10.27 -12.03
CA ASN A 15 -0.30 -11.48 -12.82
C ASN A 15 0.99 -12.28 -13.12
N ARG A 16 2.05 -12.07 -12.33
CA ARG A 16 3.39 -12.64 -12.57
C ARG A 16 3.92 -13.51 -11.43
N LEU A 17 3.04 -14.04 -10.60
CA LEU A 17 3.40 -15.05 -9.61
C LEU A 17 3.91 -16.32 -10.32
N SER A 18 5.01 -16.89 -9.82
CA SER A 18 5.50 -18.20 -10.28
C SER A 18 4.49 -19.32 -10.01
N PHE A 19 4.59 -20.45 -10.72
CA PHE A 19 3.74 -21.62 -10.45
C PHE A 19 3.77 -22.07 -8.98
N LYS A 20 4.95 -22.03 -8.35
CA LYS A 20 5.10 -22.36 -6.93
C LYS A 20 4.32 -21.38 -6.04
N GLN A 21 4.41 -20.08 -6.32
CA GLN A 21 3.67 -19.06 -5.57
C GLN A 21 2.17 -19.18 -5.79
N GLN A 22 1.71 -19.50 -7.01
CA GLN A 22 0.30 -19.75 -7.29
C GLN A 22 -0.24 -20.96 -6.51
N ASP A 23 0.53 -22.04 -6.41
CA ASP A 23 0.14 -23.23 -5.64
C ASP A 23 0.08 -22.97 -4.12
N ILE A 24 1.02 -22.18 -3.60
CA ILE A 24 1.08 -21.80 -2.17
C ILE A 24 -0.04 -20.83 -1.80
N TYR A 25 -0.16 -19.72 -2.55
CA TYR A 25 -1.04 -18.60 -2.18
C TYR A 25 -2.45 -18.75 -2.72
N LYS A 26 -2.66 -19.56 -3.78
CA LYS A 26 -3.95 -19.75 -4.45
C LYS A 26 -4.66 -18.42 -4.72
N PRO A 27 -3.98 -17.50 -5.43
CA PRO A 27 -4.47 -16.14 -5.63
C PRO A 27 -5.77 -16.16 -6.43
N SER A 28 -6.63 -15.18 -6.17
CA SER A 28 -7.71 -14.84 -7.09
C SER A 28 -7.16 -14.27 -8.40
N GLU A 29 -8.04 -14.07 -9.38
CA GLU A 29 -7.67 -13.34 -10.59
C GLU A 29 -7.20 -11.91 -10.27
N PHE A 30 -6.28 -11.40 -11.09
CA PHE A 30 -5.79 -10.03 -10.98
C PHE A 30 -6.77 -9.07 -11.66
N LEU A 31 -7.72 -8.54 -10.88
CA LEU A 31 -8.84 -7.75 -11.39
C LEU A 31 -8.58 -6.24 -11.46
N LEU A 32 -7.44 -5.75 -10.95
CA LEU A 32 -7.21 -4.30 -10.83
C LEU A 32 -7.40 -3.52 -12.16
N PRO A 33 -6.88 -3.94 -13.32
CA PRO A 33 -7.14 -3.25 -14.58
C PRO A 33 -8.62 -3.24 -14.98
N LEU A 34 -9.35 -4.33 -14.71
CA LEU A 34 -10.79 -4.42 -14.95
C LEU A 34 -11.55 -3.45 -14.03
N SER A 35 -11.24 -3.44 -12.73
CA SER A 35 -11.87 -2.55 -11.75
C SER A 35 -11.64 -1.07 -12.09
N LEU A 36 -10.46 -0.71 -12.61
CA LEU A 36 -10.21 0.65 -13.11
C LEU A 36 -11.06 0.96 -14.34
N SER A 37 -11.19 0.00 -15.27
CA SER A 37 -12.02 0.17 -16.47
C SER A 37 -13.51 0.37 -16.14
N GLU A 38 -14.02 -0.30 -15.10
CA GLU A 38 -15.40 -0.11 -14.59
C GLU A 38 -15.63 1.31 -14.05
N LEU A 39 -14.57 1.98 -13.59
CA LEU A 39 -14.58 3.40 -13.19
C LEU A 39 -14.34 4.36 -14.36
N GLY A 40 -14.22 3.85 -15.59
CA GLY A 40 -13.90 4.65 -16.78
C GLY A 40 -12.45 5.13 -16.83
N LEU A 41 -11.55 4.48 -16.08
CA LEU A 41 -10.12 4.77 -16.04
C LEU A 41 -9.33 3.69 -16.77
N ARG A 42 -8.24 4.11 -17.39
CA ARG A 42 -7.20 3.23 -17.94
C ARG A 42 -5.97 3.28 -17.06
N ASP A 43 -5.11 2.29 -17.24
CA ASP A 43 -3.74 2.28 -16.70
C ASP A 43 -2.97 3.58 -16.96
N THR A 44 -3.07 4.11 -18.19
CA THR A 44 -2.40 5.35 -18.59
C THR A 44 -2.97 6.60 -17.93
N ASP A 45 -4.15 6.52 -17.32
CA ASP A 45 -4.80 7.65 -16.67
C ASP A 45 -4.32 7.81 -15.21
N ILE A 46 -3.66 6.79 -14.64
CA ILE A 46 -3.05 6.85 -13.31
C ILE A 46 -1.79 7.73 -13.36
N THR A 47 -1.79 8.80 -12.57
CA THR A 47 -0.67 9.76 -12.49
C THR A 47 0.28 9.44 -11.36
N ASP A 48 -0.20 8.72 -10.34
CA ASP A 48 0.57 8.42 -9.14
C ASP A 48 0.18 7.06 -8.58
N VAL A 49 1.18 6.31 -8.12
CA VAL A 49 1.01 5.09 -7.35
C VAL A 49 1.73 5.29 -6.02
N ILE A 50 1.00 5.24 -4.92
CA ILE A 50 1.57 5.26 -3.57
C ILE A 50 1.68 3.82 -3.09
N MET A 51 2.90 3.37 -2.78
CA MET A 51 3.12 2.04 -2.21
C MET A 51 3.14 2.16 -0.69
N THR A 52 2.19 1.55 0.03
CA THR A 52 2.23 1.51 1.50
C THR A 52 3.46 0.77 1.99
N HIS A 53 3.78 -0.33 1.32
CA HIS A 53 4.99 -1.10 1.46
C HIS A 53 5.16 -1.98 0.22
N LEU A 54 6.26 -2.69 0.13
CA LEU A 54 6.62 -3.50 -1.02
C LEU A 54 6.55 -4.98 -0.65
N HIS A 55 5.50 -5.47 0.00
CA HIS A 55 5.29 -6.92 -0.03
C HIS A 55 4.67 -7.34 -1.37
N PHE A 56 4.89 -8.60 -1.76
CA PHE A 56 4.53 -9.13 -3.08
C PHE A 56 3.04 -8.97 -3.42
N ASP A 57 2.17 -8.94 -2.43
CA ASP A 57 0.72 -8.76 -2.55
C ASP A 57 0.28 -7.29 -2.67
N HIS A 58 1.20 -6.35 -2.48
CA HIS A 58 0.99 -4.91 -2.72
C HIS A 58 1.73 -4.45 -3.98
N ALA A 59 2.97 -4.91 -4.15
CA ALA A 59 3.89 -4.52 -5.22
C ALA A 59 3.86 -5.43 -6.46
N GLY A 60 3.21 -6.60 -6.37
CA GLY A 60 3.19 -7.58 -7.46
C GLY A 60 2.57 -7.03 -8.74
N GLY A 61 1.61 -6.12 -8.64
CA GLY A 61 0.96 -5.46 -9.76
C GLY A 61 1.68 -4.23 -10.31
N ILE A 62 2.87 -3.87 -9.81
CA ILE A 62 3.68 -2.78 -10.40
C ILE A 62 4.02 -3.12 -11.84
N VAL A 63 4.32 -4.40 -12.10
CA VAL A 63 4.63 -4.92 -13.41
C VAL A 63 3.70 -6.06 -13.75
N THR A 64 3.13 -6.01 -14.94
CA THR A 64 2.25 -7.04 -15.46
C THR A 64 2.70 -7.50 -16.83
N GLY A 65 2.21 -8.69 -17.20
CA GLY A 65 2.44 -9.23 -18.52
C GLY A 65 1.52 -8.65 -19.58
N PHE A 66 2.11 -8.07 -20.63
CA PHE A 66 1.42 -7.64 -21.85
C PHE A 66 1.78 -8.58 -23.00
N GLY A 67 1.25 -9.81 -22.94
CA GLY A 67 1.56 -10.84 -23.94
C GLY A 67 2.97 -11.40 -23.76
N ASP A 68 3.89 -11.00 -24.65
CA ASP A 68 5.25 -11.54 -24.75
C ASP A 68 6.31 -10.78 -23.95
N HIS A 69 5.97 -9.63 -23.37
CA HIS A 69 6.88 -8.83 -22.57
C HIS A 69 6.22 -8.32 -21.28
N ASP A 70 7.08 -7.93 -20.34
CA ASP A 70 6.70 -7.27 -19.10
C ASP A 70 6.83 -5.76 -19.24
N ALA A 71 5.87 -5.03 -18.67
CA ALA A 71 5.92 -3.57 -18.59
C ALA A 71 5.25 -3.08 -17.32
N LEU A 72 5.56 -1.84 -16.94
CA LEU A 72 4.84 -1.17 -15.86
C LEU A 72 3.35 -1.19 -16.14
N THR A 73 2.57 -1.65 -15.16
CA THR A 73 1.10 -1.64 -15.25
C THR A 73 0.57 -0.23 -15.32
N PHE A 74 1.27 0.77 -14.76
CA PHE A 74 0.87 2.19 -14.78
C PHE A 74 1.99 3.05 -15.38
N PRO A 75 2.14 3.07 -16.72
CA PRO A 75 3.32 3.61 -17.38
C PRO A 75 3.44 5.13 -17.31
N ASN A 76 2.38 5.85 -16.93
CA ASN A 76 2.43 7.30 -16.75
C ASN A 76 2.64 7.73 -15.29
N ALA A 77 2.55 6.80 -14.35
CA ALA A 77 2.55 7.13 -12.94
C ALA A 77 3.95 7.40 -12.39
N THR A 78 4.01 8.28 -11.38
CA THR A 78 5.12 8.35 -10.42
C THR A 78 4.82 7.42 -9.24
N TYR A 79 5.80 6.60 -8.85
CA TYR A 79 5.71 5.64 -7.75
C TYR A 79 6.34 6.23 -6.49
N TRP A 80 5.52 6.47 -5.47
CA TRP A 80 5.93 7.06 -4.19
C TRP A 80 6.20 5.98 -3.16
N ILE A 81 7.46 5.89 -2.72
CA ILE A 81 7.95 4.79 -1.87
C ILE A 81 8.84 5.39 -0.78
N GLN A 82 8.74 4.92 0.46
CA GLN A 82 9.71 5.31 1.49
C GLN A 82 11.10 4.78 1.11
N ALA A 83 12.13 5.63 1.21
CA ALA A 83 13.52 5.22 0.95
C ALA A 83 13.89 3.98 1.78
N LYS A 84 13.45 3.93 3.04
CA LYS A 84 13.67 2.79 3.93
C LYS A 84 13.00 1.48 3.45
N GLU A 85 11.85 1.59 2.78
CA GLU A 85 11.15 0.45 2.19
C GLU A 85 11.85 -0.05 0.93
N TRP A 86 12.30 0.89 0.10
CA TRP A 86 13.06 0.58 -1.11
C TRP A 86 14.33 -0.21 -0.78
N GLU A 87 15.08 0.22 0.23
CA GLU A 87 16.31 -0.45 0.66
C GLU A 87 16.06 -1.88 1.15
N ILE A 88 15.05 -2.11 2.01
CA ILE A 88 14.76 -3.48 2.49
C ILE A 88 14.21 -4.36 1.36
N ALA A 89 13.47 -3.80 0.41
CA ALA A 89 12.97 -4.55 -0.73
C ALA A 89 14.09 -4.99 -1.69
N LYS A 90 15.11 -4.15 -1.90
CA LYS A 90 16.31 -4.52 -2.69
C LYS A 90 17.25 -5.47 -1.97
N HIS A 91 17.25 -5.42 -0.64
CA HIS A 91 18.19 -6.16 0.20
C HIS A 91 17.48 -6.83 1.39
N PRO A 92 16.52 -7.74 1.13
CA PRO A 92 15.74 -8.34 2.20
C PRO A 92 16.62 -9.24 3.06
N ASP A 93 16.40 -9.20 4.37
CA ASP A 93 17.00 -10.17 5.27
C ASP A 93 16.36 -11.57 5.12
N GLY A 94 16.95 -12.57 5.78
CA GLY A 94 16.49 -13.96 5.66
C GLY A 94 15.07 -14.21 6.18
N LEU A 95 14.52 -13.35 7.04
CA LEU A 95 13.14 -13.48 7.53
C LEU A 95 12.13 -12.88 6.55
N ASN A 96 12.55 -11.84 5.82
CA ASN A 96 11.70 -11.05 4.96
C ASN A 96 11.78 -11.45 3.48
N GLN A 97 12.74 -12.29 3.08
CA GLN A 97 12.98 -12.67 1.68
C GLN A 97 11.73 -13.15 0.91
N ALA A 98 10.84 -13.92 1.56
CA ALA A 98 9.62 -14.40 0.91
C ALA A 98 8.63 -13.28 0.62
N ALA A 99 8.57 -12.25 1.49
CA ALA A 99 7.67 -11.12 1.35
C ALA A 99 8.12 -10.17 0.22
N TYR A 100 9.43 -10.10 -0.06
CA TYR A 100 10.04 -9.28 -1.11
C TYR A 100 10.37 -10.06 -2.41
N SER A 101 9.69 -11.17 -2.68
CA SER A 101 10.02 -12.07 -3.81
C SER A 101 9.55 -11.55 -5.18
N PHE A 102 10.06 -10.40 -5.61
CA PHE A 102 9.71 -9.71 -6.86
C PHE A 102 10.85 -8.78 -7.39
N ASP A 103 12.11 -9.21 -7.23
CA ASP A 103 13.31 -8.46 -7.62
C ASP A 103 13.30 -7.90 -9.06
N TRP A 104 12.69 -8.65 -9.99
CA TRP A 104 12.64 -8.25 -11.40
C TRP A 104 11.65 -7.10 -11.63
N GLN A 105 10.56 -7.02 -10.87
CA GLN A 105 9.65 -5.87 -10.87
C GLN A 105 10.33 -4.61 -10.31
N LEU A 106 11.08 -4.76 -9.21
CA LEU A 106 11.90 -3.67 -8.65
C LEU A 106 12.91 -3.16 -9.67
N SER A 107 13.60 -4.08 -10.36
CA SER A 107 14.59 -3.74 -11.39
C SER A 107 13.97 -2.97 -12.57
N LEU A 108 12.79 -3.41 -13.03
CA LEU A 108 12.08 -2.74 -14.12
C LEU A 108 11.62 -1.34 -13.67
N LEU A 109 11.04 -1.24 -12.47
CA LEU A 109 10.62 0.04 -11.91
C LEU A 109 11.81 1.01 -11.73
N GLU A 110 12.93 0.55 -11.20
CA GLU A 110 14.16 1.34 -11.06
C GLU A 110 14.65 1.84 -12.42
N SER A 111 14.69 0.97 -13.43
CA SER A 111 15.13 1.32 -14.78
C SER A 111 14.20 2.32 -15.49
N SER A 112 12.94 2.40 -15.09
CA SER A 112 11.96 3.31 -15.69
C SER A 112 12.17 4.78 -15.30
N GLY A 113 12.90 5.04 -14.20
CA GLY A 113 13.10 6.39 -13.66
C GLY A 113 11.83 7.04 -13.08
N LYS A 114 10.79 6.25 -12.78
CA LYS A 114 9.49 6.74 -12.30
C LYS A 114 9.30 6.65 -10.78
N ILE A 115 10.38 6.48 -10.03
CA ILE A 115 10.34 6.35 -8.57
C ILE A 115 10.64 7.71 -7.94
N GLU A 116 9.82 8.11 -6.98
CA GLU A 116 10.14 9.16 -6.02
C GLU A 116 10.29 8.54 -4.63
N LEU A 117 11.53 8.54 -4.13
CA LEU A 117 11.83 8.08 -2.78
C LEU A 117 11.57 9.20 -1.78
N VAL A 118 10.75 8.92 -0.78
CA VAL A 118 10.40 9.86 0.29
C VAL A 118 11.04 9.44 1.61
N GLU A 119 11.28 10.42 2.48
CA GLU A 119 11.78 10.18 3.84
C GLU A 119 10.78 10.74 4.85
N GLY A 120 10.15 9.86 5.64
CA GLY A 120 9.29 10.28 6.73
C GLY A 120 7.91 10.74 6.24
N GLU A 121 7.53 11.97 6.60
CA GLU A 121 6.23 12.55 6.26
C GLU A 121 6.34 13.46 5.04
N ARG A 122 5.45 13.25 4.05
CA ARG A 122 5.46 14.02 2.79
C ARG A 122 4.03 14.26 2.29
N GLU A 123 3.71 15.50 1.96
CA GLU A 123 2.52 15.83 1.18
C GLU A 123 2.82 15.57 -0.31
N ILE A 124 2.05 14.67 -0.94
CA ILE A 124 2.19 14.27 -2.35
C ILE A 124 1.45 15.25 -3.25
N THR A 125 0.25 15.63 -2.84
CA THR A 125 -0.60 16.66 -3.42
C THR A 125 -1.52 17.20 -2.32
N ALA A 126 -2.19 18.33 -2.56
CA ALA A 126 -3.13 18.90 -1.60
C ALA A 126 -4.12 17.84 -1.09
N GLY A 127 -4.11 17.63 0.23
CA GLY A 127 -4.97 16.67 0.91
C GLY A 127 -4.51 15.21 0.87
N ILE A 128 -3.41 14.87 0.21
CA ILE A 128 -2.85 13.50 0.19
C ILE A 128 -1.45 13.53 0.76
N LYS A 129 -1.29 12.89 1.91
CA LYS A 129 -0.03 12.83 2.65
C LYS A 129 0.34 11.40 2.94
N VAL A 130 1.62 11.10 2.81
CA VAL A 130 2.18 9.83 3.25
C VAL A 130 3.02 10.02 4.50
N LYS A 131 3.06 8.99 5.35
CA LYS A 131 3.84 9.00 6.57
C LYS A 131 4.48 7.64 6.84
N LEU A 132 5.81 7.61 6.92
CA LEU A 132 6.54 6.48 7.46
C LEU A 132 6.09 6.16 8.88
N VAL A 133 5.69 4.92 9.12
CA VAL A 133 5.32 4.43 10.45
C VAL A 133 6.10 3.20 10.90
N GLY A 134 6.67 2.42 9.95
CA GLY A 134 7.36 1.17 10.26
C GLY A 134 6.41 0.10 10.82
N GLY A 135 6.93 -0.82 11.63
CA GLY A 135 6.12 -1.87 12.27
C GLY A 135 5.84 -3.09 11.40
N HIS A 136 5.03 -2.95 10.35
CA HIS A 136 4.70 -4.07 9.45
C HIS A 136 5.92 -4.50 8.65
N SER A 137 6.47 -3.56 7.87
CA SER A 137 7.86 -3.58 7.41
C SER A 137 8.64 -2.47 8.10
N ILE A 138 9.95 -2.40 7.90
CA ILE A 138 10.73 -1.30 8.46
C ILE A 138 10.46 0.04 7.74
N GLY A 139 9.94 -0.02 6.51
CA GLY A 139 9.67 1.12 5.64
C GLY A 139 8.18 1.39 5.39
N SER A 140 7.27 0.64 6.03
CA SER A 140 5.84 0.78 5.78
C SER A 140 5.32 2.17 6.15
N GLN A 141 4.45 2.69 5.28
CA GLN A 141 3.83 4.00 5.40
C GLN A 141 2.30 3.92 5.32
N ILE A 142 1.65 4.87 5.97
CA ILE A 142 0.21 5.10 5.83
C ILE A 142 -0.06 6.27 4.90
N VAL A 143 -1.29 6.36 4.40
CA VAL A 143 -1.77 7.49 3.58
C VAL A 143 -2.89 8.21 4.32
N GLU A 144 -2.70 9.48 4.65
CA GLU A 144 -3.74 10.40 5.12
C GLU A 144 -4.38 11.08 3.91
N ILE A 145 -5.72 11.07 3.86
CA ILE A 145 -6.50 11.57 2.72
C ILE A 145 -7.58 12.52 3.23
N GLU A 146 -7.48 13.79 2.84
CA GLU A 146 -8.50 14.81 2.99
C GLU A 146 -9.27 14.94 1.67
N ALA A 147 -10.53 14.51 1.69
CA ALA A 147 -11.41 14.53 0.52
C ALA A 147 -12.71 15.23 0.87
N ASN A 148 -12.92 16.43 0.31
CA ASN A 148 -14.04 17.32 0.64
C ASN A 148 -14.07 17.59 2.17
N ASP A 149 -15.17 17.22 2.82
CA ASP A 149 -15.37 17.36 4.28
C ASP A 149 -15.09 16.07 5.05
N ARG A 150 -14.34 15.12 4.46
CA ARG A 150 -14.02 13.83 5.07
C ARG A 150 -12.53 13.59 5.14
N TYR A 151 -12.14 12.88 6.19
CA TYR A 151 -10.77 12.49 6.45
C TYR A 151 -10.67 10.97 6.52
N TYR A 152 -9.72 10.40 5.79
CA TYR A 152 -9.46 8.97 5.74
C TYR A 152 -8.00 8.69 6.07
N ILE A 153 -7.75 7.51 6.65
CA ILE A 153 -6.41 6.93 6.70
C ILE A 153 -6.47 5.56 6.06
N TYR A 154 -5.67 5.34 5.01
CA TYR A 154 -5.34 4.01 4.50
C TYR A 154 -4.12 3.50 5.26
N ALA A 155 -4.30 2.46 6.07
CA ALA A 155 -3.27 2.00 7.00
C ALA A 155 -2.30 0.97 6.39
N GLY A 156 -2.63 0.42 5.21
CA GLY A 156 -2.02 -0.81 4.72
C GLY A 156 -2.06 -1.92 5.78
N ASP A 157 -1.04 -2.76 5.77
CA ASP A 157 -0.89 -3.89 6.69
C ASP A 157 -0.56 -3.53 8.15
N ILE A 158 -0.54 -2.25 8.52
CA ILE A 158 -0.51 -1.87 9.94
C ILE A 158 -1.80 -2.32 10.63
N ILE A 159 -2.94 -2.19 9.94
CA ILE A 159 -4.25 -2.69 10.38
C ILE A 159 -4.89 -3.38 9.17
N PRO A 160 -4.50 -4.63 8.85
CA PRO A 160 -4.92 -5.26 7.60
C PRO A 160 -6.41 -5.66 7.65
N THR A 161 -6.93 -5.96 8.85
CA THR A 161 -8.33 -6.35 9.02
C THR A 161 -8.96 -5.79 10.27
N LYS A 162 -10.30 -5.86 10.38
CA LYS A 162 -11.04 -5.41 11.57
C LYS A 162 -10.59 -6.12 12.85
N PHE A 163 -10.09 -7.36 12.75
CA PHE A 163 -9.53 -8.09 13.90
C PHE A 163 -8.28 -7.41 14.47
N HIS A 164 -7.50 -6.74 13.62
CA HIS A 164 -6.26 -6.07 13.99
C HIS A 164 -6.46 -4.66 14.53
N THR A 165 -7.70 -4.21 14.75
CA THR A 165 -8.01 -2.86 15.28
C THR A 165 -7.72 -2.73 16.78
N SER A 166 -7.56 -3.83 17.51
CA SER A 166 -7.06 -3.76 18.88
C SER A 166 -5.59 -3.35 18.89
N LEU A 167 -5.25 -2.34 19.71
CA LEU A 167 -3.86 -1.92 19.93
C LEU A 167 -2.95 -3.09 20.38
N ALA A 168 -3.51 -4.09 21.06
CA ALA A 168 -2.74 -5.22 21.56
C ALA A 168 -2.44 -6.30 20.50
N ILE A 169 -3.20 -6.32 19.40
CA ILE A 169 -3.12 -7.34 18.35
C ILE A 169 -2.24 -6.81 17.21
N THR A 170 -1.30 -7.62 16.75
CA THR A 170 -0.42 -7.34 15.61
C THR A 170 -0.46 -8.51 14.64
N SER A 171 -0.10 -8.27 13.37
CA SER A 171 0.02 -9.34 12.40
C SER A 171 1.22 -10.23 12.74
N ALA A 172 1.18 -11.49 12.35
CA ALA A 172 2.36 -12.36 12.42
C ALA A 172 3.46 -11.93 11.43
N TYR A 173 3.09 -11.14 10.42
CA TYR A 173 4.00 -10.57 9.43
C TYR A 173 4.68 -9.28 9.90
N ASP A 174 4.29 -8.72 11.05
CA ASP A 174 4.88 -7.47 11.54
C ASP A 174 6.31 -7.70 12.03
N VAL A 175 7.28 -7.03 11.40
CA VAL A 175 8.69 -7.12 11.80
C VAL A 175 8.98 -6.48 13.16
N ASN A 176 8.15 -5.53 13.60
CA ASN A 176 8.29 -4.88 14.90
C ASN A 176 6.93 -4.52 15.54
N ARG A 177 6.50 -5.37 16.47
CA ARG A 177 5.26 -5.18 17.25
C ARG A 177 5.17 -3.83 17.97
N ARG A 178 6.27 -3.29 18.50
CA ARG A 178 6.26 -2.02 19.23
C ARG A 178 6.01 -0.86 18.27
N GLU A 179 6.65 -0.87 17.10
CA GLU A 179 6.41 0.15 16.07
C GLU A 179 4.97 0.06 15.53
N THR A 180 4.45 -1.14 15.28
CA THR A 180 3.03 -1.32 14.90
C THR A 180 2.08 -0.72 15.94
N TYR A 181 2.34 -0.95 17.24
CA TYR A 181 1.55 -0.36 18.31
C TYR A 181 1.57 1.18 18.27
N GLU A 182 2.74 1.80 18.11
CA GLU A 182 2.86 3.26 18.01
C GLU A 182 2.21 3.81 16.73
N ALA A 183 2.33 3.10 15.61
CA ALA A 183 1.64 3.41 14.37
C ALA A 183 0.12 3.42 14.55
N LYS A 184 -0.45 2.40 15.20
CA LYS A 184 -1.89 2.35 15.51
C LYS A 184 -2.32 3.48 16.43
N ARG A 185 -1.51 3.82 17.45
CA ARG A 185 -1.79 4.98 18.32
C ARG A 185 -1.81 6.28 17.52
N TYR A 186 -0.86 6.47 16.62
CA TYR A 186 -0.83 7.62 15.72
C TYR A 186 -2.11 7.69 14.88
N ILE A 187 -2.45 6.59 14.18
CA ILE A 187 -3.66 6.48 13.35
C ILE A 187 -4.91 6.85 14.16
N TYR A 188 -5.09 6.26 15.34
CA TYR A 188 -6.28 6.51 16.17
C TYR A 188 -6.37 7.93 16.70
N ASN A 189 -5.23 8.53 17.09
CA ASN A 189 -5.22 9.94 17.50
C ASN A 189 -5.64 10.85 16.33
N ARG A 190 -5.09 10.62 15.13
CA ARG A 190 -5.43 11.40 13.93
C ARG A 190 -6.89 11.24 13.52
N LEU A 191 -7.40 10.01 13.50
CA LEU A 191 -8.82 9.76 13.20
C LEU A 191 -9.72 10.46 14.21
N ARG A 192 -9.39 10.45 15.51
CA ARG A 192 -10.16 11.14 16.56
C ARG A 192 -10.13 12.65 16.42
N GLU A 193 -8.96 13.24 16.16
CA GLU A 193 -8.79 14.68 15.98
C GLU A 193 -9.60 15.22 14.80
N ARG A 194 -9.70 14.43 13.72
CA ARG A 194 -10.33 14.83 12.47
C ARG A 194 -11.76 14.30 12.28
N GLY A 195 -12.21 13.38 13.13
CA GLY A 195 -13.49 12.69 12.94
C GLY A 195 -13.51 11.81 11.68
N GLY A 196 -12.44 11.06 11.43
CA GLY A 196 -12.24 10.34 10.16
C GLY A 196 -12.57 8.85 10.16
N PHE A 197 -12.25 8.22 9.03
CA PHE A 197 -12.49 6.81 8.73
C PHE A 197 -11.18 6.06 8.47
N LEU A 198 -11.11 4.82 8.93
CA LEU A 198 -10.02 3.90 8.63
C LEU A 198 -10.39 3.06 7.41
N LEU A 199 -9.50 3.00 6.41
CA LEU A 199 -9.63 2.09 5.28
C LEU A 199 -8.79 0.83 5.53
N LEU A 200 -9.38 -0.33 5.23
CA LEU A 200 -8.78 -1.65 5.38
C LEU A 200 -8.62 -2.30 4.01
N ASP A 201 -7.53 -3.04 3.82
CA ASP A 201 -7.10 -3.62 2.56
C ASP A 201 -7.26 -5.14 2.47
N HIS A 202 -7.11 -5.86 3.60
CA HIS A 202 -7.23 -7.33 3.64
C HIS A 202 -8.52 -7.85 4.27
N ASP A 203 -9.43 -6.99 4.74
CA ASP A 203 -10.70 -7.43 5.32
C ASP A 203 -11.75 -7.71 4.22
N THR A 204 -12.15 -8.97 4.12
CA THR A 204 -13.14 -9.42 3.11
C THR A 204 -14.57 -8.92 3.35
N ARG A 205 -14.85 -8.23 4.47
CA ARG A 205 -16.20 -7.82 4.85
C ARG A 205 -16.34 -6.33 5.11
N HIS A 206 -15.28 -5.65 5.54
CA HIS A 206 -15.29 -4.23 5.87
C HIS A 206 -14.08 -3.54 5.27
N TRP A 207 -14.28 -2.70 4.27
CA TRP A 207 -13.20 -1.90 3.68
C TRP A 207 -13.08 -0.50 4.29
N GLU A 208 -14.11 -0.03 5.01
CA GLU A 208 -14.17 1.25 5.71
C GLU A 208 -14.70 1.06 7.14
N LEU A 209 -14.09 1.70 8.13
CA LEU A 209 -14.53 1.73 9.53
C LEU A 209 -14.58 3.15 10.07
N SER A 210 -15.69 3.50 10.72
CA SER A 210 -15.81 4.76 11.48
C SER A 210 -15.13 4.65 12.85
N LEU A 211 -14.94 5.79 13.53
CA LEU A 211 -14.49 5.82 14.92
C LEU A 211 -15.38 5.00 15.87
N GLU A 212 -16.69 4.96 15.61
CA GLU A 212 -17.65 4.20 16.43
C GLU A 212 -17.43 2.70 16.27
N ASP A 213 -17.13 2.25 15.04
CA ASP A 213 -16.87 0.84 14.72
C ASP A 213 -15.60 0.30 15.38
N LEU A 214 -14.59 1.16 15.55
CA LEU A 214 -13.30 0.79 16.11
C LEU A 214 -13.38 0.47 17.62
N LYS A 215 -14.48 0.87 18.30
CA LYS A 215 -14.70 0.65 19.75
C LYS A 215 -13.48 0.97 20.61
N ILE A 216 -12.68 1.96 20.20
CA ILE A 216 -11.43 2.35 20.87
C ILE A 216 -11.80 3.01 22.20
N LYS A 217 -11.85 2.23 23.28
CA LYS A 217 -11.80 2.74 24.65
C LYS A 217 -10.32 2.87 25.01
N ILE A 218 -9.85 4.11 25.15
CA ILE A 218 -8.53 4.40 25.74
C ILE A 218 -8.64 4.23 27.25
#